data_AF-A0A167QU79-F1
#
_entry.id   AF-A0A167QU79-F1
#
_cell.length_a   1.000
_cell.length_b   1.000
_cell.length_c   1.000
_cell.angle_alpha   90.00
_cell.angle_beta   90.00
_cell.angle_gamma   90.00
#
_symmetry.space_group_name_H-M   'P 1'
#
loop_
_entity.id
_entity.type
_entity.pdbx_description
1 polymer ?
#
loop_
_entity_poly.entity_id
_entity_poly.type
_entity_poly.pdbx_seq_one_letter_code
_entity_poly.pdbx_strand_id
1 'polypeptide(L)'
;MGVSVLISPSCPYPVTQIPMSSNYALAIKIGSLRIVCLYLPPSMSTHDALAVLSSIPLTNDTIICGDFNSRLGSLTGDYATNTRGLALCQWLEEHALTVVNGQLSPCTPTFISFHQNVEISSIIDLFITNMSFTNATLNIHTDLSLNSDHRLLSLSFIYAINPTSHAPPPSPLEKRTGITMYKVKL
;
A
#
# COMPACT_ATOMS: atom_id res chain seq x y z
N MET A 1 -6.97 11.24 -13.75
CA MET A 1 -5.96 10.69 -12.83
C MET A 1 -5.87 9.20 -13.05
N GLY A 2 -4.68 8.61 -12.86
CA GLY A 2 -4.46 7.18 -13.07
C GLY A 2 -3.45 6.65 -12.06
N VAL A 3 -3.52 5.35 -11.81
CA VAL A 3 -2.54 4.61 -11.00
C VAL A 3 -1.61 3.89 -11.96
N SER A 4 -0.31 3.97 -11.69
CA SER A 4 0.72 3.30 -12.49
C SER A 4 1.61 2.46 -11.58
N VAL A 5 2.11 1.35 -12.11
CA VAL A 5 3.10 0.50 -11.43
C VAL A 5 4.28 0.31 -12.36
N LEU A 6 5.47 0.59 -11.83
CA LEU A 6 6.75 0.42 -12.50
C LEU A 6 7.49 -0.72 -11.82
N ILE A 7 7.94 -1.70 -12.61
CA ILE A 7 8.71 -2.84 -12.11
C ILE A 7 10.13 -2.74 -12.62
N SER A 8 11.09 -2.99 -11.72
CA SER A 8 12.50 -3.06 -12.10
C SER A 8 12.70 -4.09 -13.21
N PRO A 9 13.43 -3.77 -14.30
CA PRO A 9 13.81 -4.75 -15.32
C PRO A 9 14.62 -5.92 -14.76
N SER A 10 15.22 -5.77 -13.58
CA SER A 10 15.94 -6.84 -12.88
C SER A 10 15.04 -7.79 -12.08
N CYS A 11 13.71 -7.57 -12.06
CA CYS A 11 12.78 -8.47 -11.37
C CYS A 11 12.81 -9.86 -12.04
N PRO A 12 13.25 -10.92 -11.34
CA PRO A 12 13.41 -12.24 -11.96
C PRO A 12 12.09 -13.04 -12.03
N TYR A 13 10.97 -12.44 -11.59
CA TYR A 13 9.69 -13.13 -11.44
C TYR A 13 8.70 -12.71 -12.53
N PRO A 14 7.83 -13.62 -13.00
CA PRO A 14 6.74 -13.25 -13.88
C PRO A 14 5.84 -12.20 -13.25
N VAL A 15 5.57 -11.13 -13.99
CA VAL A 15 4.63 -10.07 -13.62
C VAL A 15 3.39 -10.20 -14.49
N THR A 16 2.22 -10.29 -13.86
CA THR A 16 0.93 -10.32 -14.57
C THR A 16 -0.01 -9.30 -13.96
N GLN A 17 -0.79 -8.62 -14.80
CA GLN A 17 -1.83 -7.73 -14.32
C GLN A 17 -3.07 -8.54 -13.92
N ILE A 18 -3.66 -8.19 -12.77
CA ILE A 18 -4.92 -8.73 -12.31
C ILE A 18 -6.04 -7.76 -12.75
N PRO A 19 -7.08 -8.22 -13.45
CA PRO A 19 -8.21 -7.37 -13.80
C PRO A 19 -8.89 -6.80 -12.55
N MET A 20 -9.10 -5.49 -12.54
CA MET A 20 -9.85 -4.79 -11.49
C MET A 20 -11.14 -4.23 -12.06
N SER A 21 -12.22 -4.28 -11.29
CA SER A 21 -13.51 -3.68 -11.65
C SER A 21 -13.52 -2.15 -11.49
N SER A 22 -12.59 -1.61 -10.72
CA SER A 22 -12.50 -0.19 -10.38
C SER A 22 -11.34 0.49 -11.10
N ASN A 23 -11.60 1.65 -11.71
CA ASN A 23 -10.57 2.51 -12.30
C ASN A 23 -9.68 3.21 -11.25
N TYR A 24 -10.00 3.06 -9.96
CA TYR A 24 -9.21 3.56 -8.84
C TYR A 24 -8.17 2.55 -8.33
N ALA A 25 -8.16 1.34 -8.92
CA ALA A 25 -7.29 0.25 -8.50
C ALA A 25 -6.53 -0.32 -9.70
N LEU A 26 -5.24 -0.57 -9.50
CA LEU A 26 -4.41 -1.36 -10.41
C LEU A 26 -3.79 -2.48 -9.60
N ALA A 27 -3.99 -3.73 -10.02
CA ALA A 27 -3.43 -4.88 -9.33
C ALA A 27 -2.48 -5.66 -10.23
N ILE A 28 -1.39 -6.13 -9.66
CA ILE A 28 -0.43 -7.02 -10.30
C ILE A 28 -0.10 -8.20 -9.39
N LYS A 29 0.44 -9.25 -10.01
CA LYS A 29 0.97 -10.43 -9.35
C LYS A 29 2.43 -10.63 -9.76
N ILE A 30 3.30 -10.82 -8.77
CA ILE A 30 4.74 -11.11 -8.93
C ILE A 30 5.01 -12.45 -8.23
N GLY A 31 5.06 -13.54 -9.00
CA GLY A 31 5.05 -14.89 -8.41
C GLY A 31 3.79 -15.12 -7.55
N SER A 32 3.90 -15.45 -6.26
CA SER A 32 2.74 -15.55 -5.35
C SER A 32 2.23 -14.20 -4.82
N LEU A 33 3.09 -13.18 -4.77
CA LEU A 33 2.77 -11.88 -4.18
C LEU A 33 1.77 -11.11 -5.05
N ARG A 34 0.72 -10.57 -4.43
CA ARG A 34 -0.21 -9.62 -5.05
C ARG A 34 0.03 -8.22 -4.51
N ILE A 35 0.10 -7.27 -5.43
CA ILE A 35 0.20 -5.84 -5.11
C ILE A 35 -1.00 -5.15 -5.72
N VAL A 36 -1.75 -4.42 -4.90
CA VAL A 36 -2.92 -3.64 -5.29
C VAL A 36 -2.64 -2.17 -5.01
N CYS A 37 -2.45 -1.39 -6.06
CA CYS A 37 -2.22 0.05 -5.97
C CYS A 37 -3.55 0.79 -6.07
N LEU A 38 -3.81 1.67 -5.10
CA LEU A 38 -5.05 2.43 -5.00
C LEU A 38 -4.82 3.94 -5.08
N TYR A 39 -5.80 4.63 -5.66
CA TYR A 39 -5.97 6.06 -5.49
C TYR A 39 -7.45 6.34 -5.21
N LEU A 40 -7.79 6.67 -3.96
CA LEU A 40 -9.16 7.00 -3.54
C LEU A 40 -9.26 8.53 -3.40
N PRO A 41 -9.88 9.25 -4.35
CA PRO A 41 -9.91 10.72 -4.33
C PRO A 41 -10.52 11.27 -3.03
N PRO A 42 -10.10 12.46 -2.57
CA PRO A 42 -10.70 13.08 -1.40
C PRO A 42 -12.21 13.36 -1.58
N SER A 43 -12.65 13.61 -2.81
CA SER A 43 -14.07 13.84 -3.15
C SER A 43 -14.94 12.58 -3.23
N MET A 44 -14.34 11.39 -3.22
CA MET A 44 -15.07 10.11 -3.25
C MET A 44 -15.88 9.93 -1.96
N SER A 45 -17.11 9.41 -2.06
CA SER A 45 -17.88 9.11 -0.86
C SER A 45 -17.24 7.97 -0.07
N THR A 46 -17.47 7.91 1.26
CA THR A 46 -17.01 6.78 2.07
C THR A 46 -17.59 5.45 1.57
N HIS A 47 -18.83 5.46 1.10
CA HIS A 47 -19.49 4.28 0.55
C HIS A 47 -18.78 3.75 -0.69
N ASP A 48 -18.49 4.63 -1.66
CA ASP A 48 -17.81 4.23 -2.90
C ASP A 48 -16.37 3.77 -2.62
N ALA A 49 -15.67 4.42 -1.68
CA ALA A 49 -14.35 4.00 -1.25
C ALA A 49 -14.36 2.57 -0.69
N LEU A 50 -15.33 2.25 0.17
CA LEU A 50 -15.52 0.89 0.68
C LEU A 50 -15.92 -0.11 -0.41
N ALA A 51 -16.72 0.31 -1.40
CA ALA A 51 -17.09 -0.55 -2.52
C ALA A 51 -15.85 -0.91 -3.37
N VAL A 52 -14.94 0.06 -3.60
CA VAL A 52 -13.65 -0.20 -4.26
C VAL A 52 -12.82 -1.18 -3.44
N LEU A 53 -12.68 -0.96 -2.12
CA LEU A 53 -11.92 -1.85 -1.24
C LEU A 53 -12.48 -3.28 -1.21
N SER A 54 -13.81 -3.40 -1.12
CA SER A 54 -14.51 -4.70 -1.08
C SER A 54 -14.46 -5.45 -2.41
N SER A 55 -14.15 -4.76 -3.52
CA SER A 55 -13.95 -5.40 -4.83
C SER A 55 -12.56 -6.03 -4.99
N ILE A 56 -11.64 -5.81 -4.05
CA ILE A 56 -10.27 -6.31 -4.13
C ILE A 56 -10.26 -7.82 -3.86
N PRO A 57 -9.74 -8.65 -4.78
CA PRO A 57 -9.67 -10.10 -4.57
C PRO A 57 -8.51 -10.44 -3.62
N LEU A 58 -8.77 -10.37 -2.31
CA LEU A 58 -7.79 -10.67 -1.26
C LEU A 58 -7.35 -12.14 -1.30
N THR A 59 -6.05 -12.34 -1.06
CA THR A 59 -5.41 -13.63 -0.75
C THR A 59 -4.43 -13.44 0.39
N ASN A 60 -3.90 -14.51 0.97
CA ASN A 60 -2.95 -14.45 2.09
C ASN A 60 -1.61 -13.73 1.78
N ASP A 61 -1.34 -13.43 0.50
CA ASP A 61 -0.12 -12.78 0.02
C ASP A 61 -0.42 -11.43 -0.65
N THR A 62 -1.21 -10.58 0.00
CA THR A 62 -1.67 -9.31 -0.59
C THR A 62 -1.08 -8.10 0.13
N ILE A 63 -0.49 -7.19 -0.64
CA ILE A 63 -0.16 -5.83 -0.22
C ILE A 63 -1.06 -4.87 -0.98
N ILE A 64 -1.79 -4.03 -0.24
CA ILE A 64 -2.55 -2.92 -0.78
C ILE A 64 -1.79 -1.65 -0.42
N CYS A 65 -1.50 -0.80 -1.40
CA CYS A 65 -0.81 0.46 -1.16
C CYS A 65 -1.40 1.59 -1.99
N GLY A 66 -1.29 2.83 -1.52
CA GLY A 66 -1.89 3.94 -2.25
C GLY A 66 -2.17 5.17 -1.40
N ASP A 67 -2.85 6.13 -2.01
CA ASP A 67 -3.43 7.28 -1.32
C ASP A 67 -4.91 6.98 -1.05
N PHE A 68 -5.25 6.85 0.23
CA PHE A 68 -6.59 6.48 0.68
C PHE A 68 -7.45 7.70 0.99
N ASN A 69 -6.85 8.88 1.19
CA ASN A 69 -7.48 10.04 1.81
C ASN A 69 -8.24 9.69 3.11
N SER A 70 -7.74 8.69 3.85
CA SER A 70 -8.28 8.18 5.11
C SER A 70 -7.30 8.47 6.22
N ARG A 71 -7.74 9.13 7.29
CA ARG A 71 -6.91 9.40 8.48
C ARG A 71 -7.29 8.42 9.57
N LEU A 72 -6.34 7.58 9.99
CA LEU A 72 -6.60 6.45 10.90
C LEU A 72 -6.34 6.77 12.38
N GLY A 73 -6.04 8.03 12.70
CA GLY A 73 -5.80 8.47 14.07
C GLY A 73 -4.68 7.69 14.75
N SER A 74 -4.96 7.22 15.96
CA SER A 74 -4.02 6.49 16.81
C SER A 74 -3.44 5.23 16.15
N LEU A 75 -4.14 4.60 15.20
CA LEU A 75 -3.64 3.41 14.50
C LEU A 75 -2.35 3.69 13.71
N THR A 76 -2.19 4.90 13.19
CA THR A 76 -0.98 5.33 12.49
C THR A 76 -0.18 6.38 13.26
N GLY A 77 -0.70 6.87 14.39
CA GLY A 77 -0.19 8.05 15.08
C GLY A 77 -0.54 9.37 14.38
N ASP A 78 -1.57 9.38 13.51
CA ASP A 78 -2.13 10.62 12.97
C ASP A 78 -2.89 11.33 14.10
N TYR A 79 -2.76 12.66 14.19
CA TYR A 79 -3.43 13.45 15.22
C TYR A 79 -4.95 13.55 15.02
N ALA A 80 -5.46 13.20 13.83
CA ALA A 80 -6.89 13.21 13.56
C ALA A 80 -7.37 11.91 12.90
N THR A 81 -8.69 11.74 12.94
CA THR A 81 -9.43 10.70 12.22
C THR A 81 -10.49 11.36 11.35
N ASN A 82 -10.83 10.75 10.22
CA ASN A 82 -11.99 11.17 9.42
C ASN A 82 -12.99 10.01 9.24
N THR A 83 -14.20 10.30 8.76
CA THR A 83 -15.26 9.29 8.57
C THR A 83 -14.80 8.11 7.71
N ARG A 84 -14.00 8.39 6.66
CA ARG A 84 -13.43 7.35 5.80
C ARG A 84 -12.41 6.48 6.54
N GLY A 85 -11.62 7.07 7.43
CA GLY A 85 -10.67 6.37 8.29
C GLY A 85 -11.33 5.43 9.29
N LEU A 86 -12.42 5.87 9.94
CA LEU A 86 -13.21 5.01 10.83
C LEU A 86 -13.78 3.80 10.07
N ALA A 87 -14.36 4.04 8.90
CA ALA A 87 -14.88 2.98 8.04
C ALA A 87 -13.77 2.03 7.54
N LEU A 88 -12.60 2.57 7.20
CA LEU A 88 -11.45 1.76 6.80
C LEU A 88 -10.95 0.89 7.97
N CYS A 89 -10.88 1.42 9.20
CA CYS A 89 -10.51 0.64 10.38
C CYS A 89 -11.44 -0.57 10.58
N GLN A 90 -12.75 -0.39 10.45
CA GLN A 90 -13.72 -1.49 10.55
C GLN A 90 -13.48 -2.53 9.44
N TRP A 91 -13.34 -2.09 8.19
CA TRP A 91 -13.07 -2.98 7.07
C TRP A 91 -11.76 -3.76 7.25
N LEU A 92 -10.71 -3.13 7.80
CA LEU A 92 -9.43 -3.78 8.09
C LEU A 92 -9.60 -4.91 9.13
N GLU A 93 -10.34 -4.65 10.20
CA GLU A 93 -10.63 -5.64 11.25
C GLU A 93 -11.40 -6.84 10.70
N GLU A 94 -12.46 -6.60 9.92
CA GLU A 94 -13.29 -7.63 9.29
C GLU A 94 -12.49 -8.57 8.36
N HIS A 95 -11.41 -8.07 7.75
CA HIS A 95 -10.59 -8.81 6.79
C HIS A 95 -9.22 -9.25 7.36
N ALA A 96 -9.00 -9.07 8.67
CA ALA A 96 -7.74 -9.39 9.35
C ALA A 96 -6.50 -8.75 8.67
N LEU A 97 -6.62 -7.49 8.28
CA LEU A 97 -5.56 -6.72 7.64
C LEU A 97 -4.87 -5.80 8.65
N THR A 98 -3.56 -5.63 8.48
CA THR A 98 -2.73 -4.74 9.30
C THR A 98 -2.28 -3.52 8.50
N VAL A 99 -2.08 -2.40 9.19
CA VAL A 99 -1.55 -1.15 8.61
C VAL A 99 -0.07 -1.05 8.92
N VAL A 100 0.76 -1.25 7.89
CA VAL A 100 2.22 -1.30 8.01
C VAL A 100 2.79 0.03 8.51
N ASN A 101 2.17 1.15 8.13
CA ASN A 101 2.55 2.48 8.60
C ASN A 101 2.54 2.59 10.13
N GLY A 102 1.47 2.11 10.78
CA GLY A 102 1.36 2.15 12.24
C GLY A 102 2.37 1.27 12.96
N GLN A 103 2.85 0.21 12.30
CA GLN A 103 3.80 -0.75 12.88
C GLN A 103 5.25 -0.32 12.70
N LEU A 104 5.61 0.18 11.52
CA LEU A 104 7.01 0.39 11.13
C LEU A 104 7.42 1.86 11.07
N SER A 105 6.46 2.78 10.96
CA SER A 105 6.75 4.22 10.93
C SER A 105 5.61 5.06 11.53
N PRO A 106 5.27 4.82 12.82
CA PRO A 106 4.19 5.54 13.48
C PRO A 106 4.49 7.05 13.55
N CYS A 107 3.45 7.86 13.60
CA CYS A 107 3.50 9.32 13.78
C CYS A 107 4.27 10.08 12.70
N THR A 108 4.55 9.46 11.55
CA THR A 108 5.34 10.08 10.48
C THR A 108 4.41 10.46 9.31
N PRO A 109 4.16 11.77 9.07
CA PRO A 109 3.24 12.22 8.03
C PRO A 109 3.67 11.78 6.64
N THR A 110 2.70 11.42 5.80
CA THR A 110 2.91 11.04 4.39
C THR A 110 2.47 12.13 3.44
N PHE A 111 1.70 13.10 3.92
CA PHE A 111 1.21 14.25 3.19
C PHE A 111 1.47 15.52 4.00
N ILE A 112 1.94 16.56 3.33
CA ILE A 112 2.13 17.90 3.89
C ILE A 112 1.52 18.94 2.95
N SER A 113 0.66 19.79 3.49
CA SER A 113 0.12 20.96 2.80
C SER A 113 0.29 22.21 3.67
N PHE A 114 0.04 23.37 3.09
CA PHE A 114 0.07 24.65 3.79
C PHE A 114 -1.27 25.35 3.64
N HIS A 115 -1.89 25.68 4.77
CA HIS A 115 -3.08 26.51 4.80
C HIS A 115 -2.77 27.79 5.56
N GLN A 116 -2.86 28.95 4.90
CA GLN A 116 -2.53 30.25 5.49
C GLN A 116 -1.13 30.28 6.13
N ASN A 117 -0.13 29.71 5.45
CA ASN A 117 1.26 29.55 5.92
C ASN A 117 1.44 28.66 7.17
N VAL A 118 0.40 27.94 7.60
CA VAL A 118 0.49 26.92 8.64
C VAL A 118 0.62 25.57 7.97
N GLU A 119 1.64 24.81 8.34
CA GLU A 119 1.81 23.43 7.90
C GLU A 119 0.68 22.56 8.46
N ILE A 120 0.01 21.84 7.57
CA ILE A 120 -0.97 20.81 7.91
C ILE A 120 -0.45 19.50 7.35
N SER A 121 -0.45 18.46 8.17
CA SER A 121 0.05 17.16 7.77
C SER A 121 -0.96 16.05 8.05
N SER A 122 -0.83 14.93 7.35
CA SER A 122 -1.67 13.75 7.57
C SER A 122 -0.96 12.47 7.16
N ILE A 123 -1.45 11.34 7.67
CA ILE A 123 -1.01 10.00 7.27
C ILE A 123 -2.16 9.38 6.47
N ILE A 124 -2.09 9.52 5.15
CA ILE A 124 -3.14 9.09 4.21
C ILE A 124 -2.62 8.14 3.13
N ASP A 125 -1.31 8.01 3.02
CA ASP A 125 -0.66 7.07 2.12
C ASP A 125 -0.27 5.83 2.90
N LEU A 126 -0.93 4.72 2.62
CA LEU A 126 -0.86 3.54 3.47
C LEU A 126 -0.30 2.35 2.70
N PHE A 127 0.41 1.49 3.43
CA PHE A 127 0.63 0.10 3.09
C PHE A 127 -0.21 -0.75 4.05
N ILE A 128 -1.04 -1.62 3.49
CA ILE A 128 -1.95 -2.52 4.19
C ILE A 128 -1.66 -3.95 3.72
N THR A 129 -1.68 -4.92 4.63
CA THR A 129 -1.41 -6.32 4.25
C THR A 129 -2.03 -7.31 5.23
N ASN A 130 -2.21 -8.55 4.79
CA ASN A 130 -2.47 -9.70 5.66
C ASN A 130 -1.25 -10.62 5.81
N MET A 131 -0.09 -10.15 5.34
CA MET A 131 1.16 -10.92 5.38
C MET A 131 1.97 -10.60 6.63
N SER A 132 2.69 -11.61 7.11
CA SER A 132 3.78 -11.42 8.07
C SER A 132 5.07 -11.12 7.32
N PHE A 133 5.60 -9.92 7.48
CA PHE A 133 6.91 -9.60 6.91
C PHE A 133 8.06 -10.16 7.73
N THR A 134 9.16 -10.50 7.05
CA THR A 134 10.46 -10.73 7.68
C THR A 134 11.38 -9.56 7.36
N ASN A 135 12.05 -9.01 8.38
CA ASN A 135 13.00 -7.88 8.25
C ASN A 135 12.41 -6.68 7.48
N ALA A 136 11.15 -6.32 7.76
CA ALA A 136 10.53 -5.19 7.10
C ALA A 136 11.00 -3.84 7.65
N THR A 137 11.17 -2.88 6.75
CA THR A 137 11.38 -1.46 7.06
C THR A 137 10.46 -0.62 6.19
N LEU A 138 9.87 0.43 6.77
CA LEU A 138 9.12 1.44 6.05
C LEU A 138 9.74 2.79 6.32
N ASN A 139 10.26 3.43 5.28
CA ASN A 139 10.80 4.78 5.36
C ASN A 139 9.88 5.75 4.64
N ILE A 140 9.58 6.87 5.29
CA ILE A 140 8.92 8.02 4.67
C ILE A 140 9.98 9.09 4.45
N HIS A 141 10.29 9.37 3.19
CA HIS A 141 11.38 10.24 2.79
C HIS A 141 10.91 11.71 2.81
N THR A 142 11.63 12.55 3.55
CA THR A 142 11.30 13.98 3.70
C THR A 142 12.07 14.87 2.72
N ASP A 143 13.19 14.37 2.22
CA ASP A 143 14.14 15.03 1.31
C ASP A 143 13.91 14.65 -0.16
N LEU A 144 13.13 13.60 -0.43
CA LEU A 144 12.87 13.05 -1.76
C LEU A 144 11.43 13.30 -2.24
N SER A 145 10.91 14.51 -2.06
CA SER A 145 9.62 14.91 -2.61
C SER A 145 9.78 15.39 -4.06
N LEU A 146 9.15 14.70 -5.01
CA LEU A 146 9.22 15.02 -6.45
C LEU A 146 8.28 16.19 -6.79
N ASN A 147 8.43 17.33 -6.13
CA ASN A 147 7.51 18.49 -6.18
C ASN A 147 6.04 18.15 -5.83
N SER A 148 5.84 17.11 -5.04
CA SER A 148 4.53 16.66 -4.57
C SER A 148 4.33 17.03 -3.10
N ASP A 149 3.09 17.29 -2.73
CA ASP A 149 2.65 17.41 -1.33
C ASP A 149 2.61 16.05 -0.62
N HIS A 150 2.67 14.95 -1.37
CA HIS A 150 2.90 13.61 -0.84
C HIS A 150 4.39 13.26 -0.77
N ARG A 151 4.77 12.65 0.34
CA ARG A 151 6.11 12.08 0.53
C ARG A 151 6.26 10.77 -0.21
N LEU A 152 7.49 10.47 -0.61
CA LEU A 152 7.88 9.14 -1.09
C LEU A 152 7.89 8.17 0.10
N LEU A 153 7.26 7.00 -0.07
CA LEU A 153 7.34 5.91 0.89
C LEU A 153 8.13 4.76 0.28
N SER A 154 9.04 4.14 1.02
CA SER A 154 9.72 2.91 0.62
C SER A 154 9.50 1.81 1.65
N LEU A 155 8.83 0.73 1.25
CA LEU A 155 8.67 -0.49 2.03
C LEU A 155 9.64 -1.54 1.53
N SER A 156 10.58 -1.97 2.38
CA SER A 156 11.50 -3.08 2.10
C SER A 156 11.20 -4.26 3.01
N PHE A 157 11.24 -5.48 2.49
CA PHE A 157 10.99 -6.69 3.27
C PHE A 157 11.56 -7.93 2.58
N ILE A 158 11.69 -9.03 3.33
CA ILE A 158 12.03 -10.34 2.80
C ILE A 158 10.75 -11.15 2.63
N TYR A 159 10.57 -11.76 1.45
CA TYR A 159 9.42 -12.59 1.15
C TYR A 159 9.80 -13.84 0.34
N ALA A 160 9.18 -14.98 0.67
CA ALA A 160 9.33 -16.23 -0.05
C ALA A 160 8.35 -16.21 -1.23
N ILE A 161 8.86 -15.88 -2.42
CA ILE A 161 8.03 -15.89 -3.63
C ILE A 161 7.95 -17.33 -4.12
N ASN A 162 6.77 -17.92 -3.99
CA ASN A 162 6.51 -19.25 -4.54
C ASN A 162 6.19 -19.12 -6.04
N PRO A 163 6.86 -19.90 -6.92
CA PRO A 163 6.48 -19.96 -8.32
C PRO A 163 5.03 -20.43 -8.43
N THR A 164 4.26 -19.81 -9.33
CA THR A 164 2.91 -20.30 -9.64
C THR A 164 2.99 -21.72 -10.22
N SER A 165 2.02 -22.58 -9.84
CA SER A 165 1.89 -24.03 -10.05
C SER A 165 2.20 -24.65 -11.44
N HIS A 166 2.60 -23.87 -12.46
CA HIS A 166 2.88 -24.36 -13.81
C HIS A 166 4.38 -24.56 -14.11
N ALA A 167 5.29 -24.30 -13.16
CA ALA A 167 6.72 -24.57 -13.32
C ALA A 167 7.12 -25.87 -12.56
N PRO A 168 8.05 -26.68 -13.10
CA PRO A 168 8.59 -27.84 -12.39
C PRO A 168 9.18 -27.41 -11.04
N PRO A 169 9.15 -28.27 -10.02
CA PRO A 169 9.55 -27.90 -8.67
C PRO A 169 11.01 -27.44 -8.67
N PRO A 170 11.32 -26.21 -8.20
CA PRO A 170 12.69 -25.86 -7.91
C PRO A 170 13.17 -26.66 -6.69
N SER A 171 14.50 -26.82 -6.59
CA SER A 171 15.17 -27.43 -5.44
C SER A 171 14.73 -26.81 -4.10
N PRO A 172 14.87 -27.51 -2.95
CA PRO A 172 14.16 -27.21 -1.69
C PRO A 172 14.55 -25.91 -0.96
N LEU A 173 15.22 -24.96 -1.60
CA LEU A 173 15.39 -23.62 -1.04
C LEU A 173 14.21 -22.75 -1.49
N GLU A 174 13.28 -22.48 -0.57
CA GLU A 174 12.44 -21.28 -0.64
C GLU A 174 13.38 -20.07 -0.87
N LYS A 175 13.45 -19.57 -2.10
CA LYS A 175 14.26 -18.39 -2.41
C LYS A 175 13.58 -17.16 -1.83
N ARG A 176 13.89 -16.87 -0.56
CA ARG A 176 13.55 -15.61 0.07
C ARG A 176 14.26 -14.48 -0.65
N THR A 177 13.48 -13.52 -1.16
CA THR A 177 13.99 -12.39 -1.92
C THR A 177 13.71 -11.10 -1.17
N GLY A 178 14.68 -10.18 -1.20
CA GLY A 178 14.46 -8.80 -0.76
C GLY A 178 13.62 -8.06 -1.79
N ILE A 179 12.49 -7.50 -1.36
CA ILE A 179 11.58 -6.71 -2.17
C ILE A 179 11.57 -5.29 -1.60
N THR A 180 11.71 -4.30 -2.48
CA THR A 180 11.49 -2.90 -2.13
C THR A 180 10.41 -2.31 -3.03
N MET A 181 9.39 -1.74 -2.41
CA MET A 181 8.27 -1.07 -3.06
C MET A 181 8.35 0.42 -2.78
N TYR A 182 8.14 1.23 -3.81
CA TYR A 182 8.07 2.67 -3.69
C TYR A 182 6.64 3.14 -3.99
N LYS A 183 6.05 3.92 -3.08
CA LYS A 183 4.81 4.64 -3.35
C LYS A 183 5.16 6.11 -3.54
N VAL A 184 4.78 6.63 -4.70
CA VAL A 184 4.89 8.05 -5.07
C VAL A 184 3.53 8.55 -5.53
N LYS A 185 3.24 9.81 -5.27
CA LYS A 185 2.19 10.55 -5.98
C LYS A 185 2.84 11.81 -6.55
N LEU A 186 2.65 12.05 -7.85
CA LEU A 186 3.18 13.20 -8.58
C LEU A 186 2.06 14.20 -8.84
#